data_AF-A0A2R7Y291-F1
#
_entry.id   AF-A0A2R7Y291-F1
#
_cell.length_a   1.000
_cell.length_b   1.000
_cell.length_c   1.000
_cell.angle_alpha   90.00
_cell.angle_beta   90.00
_cell.angle_gamma   90.00
#
_symmetry.space_group_name_H-M   'P 1'
#
loop_
_entity.id
_entity.type
_entity.pdbx_description
1 polymer ?
#
loop_
_entity_poly.entity_id
_entity_poly.type
_entity_poly.pdbx_seq_one_letter_code
_entity_poly.pdbx_strand_id
1 'polypeptide(L)'
;MIKLYLSPSCSSCRKAKAWLISNHIFCEEINIRNTLISEKELFHILSLIDSGADDIISKRSLLYQKLNLNFNDIILSDAVKNYKRTSVTTKKTFNC
;
A
#
# COMPACT_ATOMS: atom_id res chain seq x y z
N MET A 1 -3.05 -16.91 -7.87
CA MET A 1 -2.39 -16.02 -8.86
C MET A 1 -1.66 -14.93 -8.10
N ILE A 2 -0.39 -14.66 -8.41
CA ILE A 2 0.42 -13.67 -7.68
C ILE A 2 0.11 -12.27 -8.22
N LYS A 3 -0.14 -11.32 -7.31
CA LYS A 3 -0.32 -9.89 -7.63
C LYS A 3 0.88 -9.11 -7.11
N LEU A 4 1.51 -8.32 -7.99
CA LEU A 4 2.58 -7.41 -7.66
C LEU A 4 2.03 -5.99 -7.61
N TYR A 5 1.81 -5.47 -6.40
CA TYR A 5 1.44 -4.07 -6.19
C TYR A 5 2.70 -3.20 -6.20
N LEU A 6 2.83 -2.32 -7.20
CA LEU A 6 4.05 -1.54 -7.40
C LEU A 6 3.78 -0.06 -7.67
N SER A 7 4.77 0.75 -7.31
CA SER A 7 4.89 2.14 -7.77
C SER A 7 6.07 2.22 -8.75
N PRO A 8 5.89 2.69 -9.99
CA PRO A 8 6.94 2.63 -11.04
C PRO A 8 8.25 3.33 -10.66
N SER A 9 8.19 4.38 -9.84
CA SER A 9 9.36 5.14 -9.39
C SER A 9 10.16 4.44 -8.28
N CYS A 10 9.62 3.39 -7.66
CA CYS A 10 10.25 2.72 -6.52
C CYS A 10 11.38 1.76 -6.95
N SER A 11 12.59 1.97 -6.42
CA SER A 11 13.76 1.13 -6.69
C SER A 11 13.57 -0.31 -6.20
N SER A 12 12.97 -0.49 -5.01
CA SER A 12 12.67 -1.82 -4.47
C SER A 12 11.64 -2.56 -5.33
N CYS A 13 10.60 -1.89 -5.85
CA CYS A 13 9.63 -2.50 -6.75
C CYS A 13 10.27 -3.00 -8.05
N ARG A 14 11.22 -2.23 -8.63
CA ARG A 14 11.96 -2.67 -9.83
C ARG A 14 12.78 -3.92 -9.56
N LYS A 15 13.42 -4.01 -8.40
CA LYS A 15 14.18 -5.20 -7.98
C LYS A 15 13.27 -6.41 -7.78
N ALA A 16 12.13 -6.25 -7.10
CA ALA A 16 11.16 -7.32 -6.89
C ALA A 16 10.59 -7.85 -8.22
N LYS A 17 10.21 -6.94 -9.13
CA LYS A 17 9.77 -7.29 -10.49
C LYS A 17 10.85 -8.06 -11.25
N ALA A 18 12.08 -7.56 -11.26
CA ALA A 18 13.19 -8.23 -11.94
C ALA A 18 13.43 -9.65 -11.39
N TRP A 19 13.34 -9.82 -10.07
CA TRP A 19 13.46 -11.12 -9.43
C TRP A 19 12.36 -12.09 -9.89
N LEU A 20 11.09 -11.66 -9.89
CA LEU A 20 9.97 -12.49 -10.38
C LEU A 20 10.15 -12.91 -11.84
N ILE A 21 10.55 -11.98 -12.71
CA ILE A 21 10.82 -12.27 -14.13
C ILE A 21 11.97 -13.25 -14.29
N SER A 22 13.08 -13.05 -13.55
CA SER A 22 14.26 -13.92 -13.62
C SER A 22 14.00 -15.35 -13.15
N ASN A 23 12.99 -15.55 -12.29
CA ASN A 23 12.56 -16.86 -11.81
C ASN A 23 11.36 -17.43 -12.60
N HIS A 24 10.98 -16.80 -13.73
CA HIS A 24 9.84 -17.19 -14.55
C HIS A 24 8.51 -17.29 -13.78
N ILE A 25 8.33 -16.45 -12.76
CA ILE A 25 7.11 -16.41 -11.95
C ILE A 25 6.14 -15.43 -12.57
N PHE A 26 4.99 -15.94 -13.02
CA PHE A 26 3.91 -15.11 -13.55
C PHE A 26 3.23 -14.32 -12.43
N CYS A 27 3.16 -12.99 -12.60
CA CYS A 27 2.46 -12.09 -11.69
C CYS A 27 1.66 -11.03 -12.45
N GLU A 28 0.52 -10.67 -11.88
CA GLU A 28 -0.29 -9.53 -12.33
C GLU A 28 0.31 -8.24 -11.75
N GLU A 29 0.71 -7.30 -12.61
CA GLU A 29 1.27 -6.02 -12.19
C GLU A 29 0.17 -4.97 -11.96
N ILE A 30 0.11 -4.44 -10.73
CA ILE A 30 -0.89 -3.45 -10.33
C ILE A 30 -0.19 -2.17 -9.90
N ASN A 31 -0.40 -1.08 -10.63
CA ASN A 31 0.20 0.21 -10.31
C ASN A 31 -0.63 0.97 -9.26
N ILE A 32 -0.18 0.98 -8.02
CA ILE A 32 -0.92 1.61 -6.90
C ILE A 32 -1.02 3.14 -6.99
N ARG A 33 -0.26 3.80 -7.88
CA ARG A 33 -0.39 5.25 -8.10
C ARG A 33 -1.60 5.60 -8.97
N ASN A 34 -1.97 4.70 -9.88
CA ASN A 34 -2.98 4.95 -10.91
C ASN A 34 -4.21 4.04 -10.73
N THR A 35 -4.09 3.00 -9.93
CA THR A 35 -5.16 2.03 -9.66
C THR A 35 -5.65 2.21 -8.24
N LEU A 36 -6.96 2.41 -8.09
CA LEU A 36 -7.62 2.42 -6.79
C LEU A 36 -7.75 0.97 -6.28
N ILE A 37 -7.23 0.69 -5.09
CA ILE A 37 -7.38 -0.63 -4.46
C ILE A 37 -8.77 -0.68 -3.81
N SER A 38 -9.53 -1.73 -4.10
CA SER A 38 -10.85 -1.92 -3.49
C SER A 38 -10.75 -2.25 -2.01
N GLU A 39 -11.77 -1.91 -1.22
CA GLU A 39 -11.83 -2.21 0.21
C GLU A 39 -11.64 -3.72 0.49
N LYS A 40 -12.27 -4.58 -0.33
CA LYS A 40 -12.14 -6.04 -0.25
C LYS A 40 -10.70 -6.51 -0.49
N GLU A 41 -10.01 -5.94 -1.47
CA GLU A 41 -8.61 -6.28 -1.75
C GLU A 41 -7.68 -5.78 -0.65
N LEU A 42 -7.91 -4.57 -0.13
CA LEU A 42 -7.14 -4.04 0.98
C LEU A 42 -7.28 -4.94 2.22
N PHE A 43 -8.50 -5.36 2.56
CA PHE A 43 -8.73 -6.33 3.64
C PHE A 43 -8.05 -7.67 3.38
N HIS A 44 -8.06 -8.14 2.14
CA HIS A 44 -7.35 -9.36 1.79
C HIS A 44 -5.84 -9.22 2.01
N ILE A 45 -5.22 -8.13 1.54
CA ILE A 45 -3.79 -7.87 1.76
C ILE A 45 -3.49 -7.83 3.27
N LEU A 46 -4.32 -7.13 4.05
CA LEU A 46 -4.17 -7.03 5.49
C LEU A 46 -4.30 -8.37 6.22
N SER A 47 -5.15 -9.28 5.71
CA SER A 47 -5.31 -10.63 6.28
C SER A 47 -4.10 -11.55 6.05
N LEU A 48 -3.18 -11.17 5.15
CA LEU A 48 -1.97 -11.94 4.85
C LEU A 48 -0.77 -11.55 5.74
N ILE A 49 -0.95 -10.59 6.64
CA ILE A 49 0.14 -10.01 7.42
C ILE A 49 0.03 -10.47 8.88
N ASP A 50 1.12 -10.99 9.43
CA ASP A 50 1.16 -11.48 10.81
C ASP A 50 1.34 -10.34 11.84
N SER A 51 2.08 -9.28 11.48
CA SER A 51 2.45 -8.18 12.39
C SER A 51 1.48 -6.99 12.35
N GLY A 52 0.34 -7.12 11.68
CA GLY A 52 -0.63 -6.02 11.50
C GLY A 52 -0.16 -4.94 10.53
N ALA A 53 -0.64 -3.70 10.68
CA ALA A 53 -0.44 -2.64 9.69
C ALA A 53 1.03 -2.17 9.57
N ASP A 54 1.89 -2.57 10.50
CA ASP A 54 3.29 -2.17 10.57
C ASP A 54 4.13 -2.67 9.39
N ASP A 55 3.78 -3.80 8.79
CA ASP A 55 4.56 -4.39 7.68
C ASP A 55 4.28 -3.71 6.33
N ILE A 56 3.16 -2.98 6.21
CA ILE A 56 2.75 -2.32 4.96
C ILE A 56 2.82 -0.80 5.01
N ILE A 57 2.77 -0.21 6.20
CA ILE A 57 2.77 1.25 6.36
C ILE A 57 4.22 1.76 6.42
N SER A 58 4.57 2.63 5.47
CA SER A 58 5.85 3.34 5.52
C SER A 58 5.84 4.43 6.60
N LYS A 59 6.34 4.08 7.80
CA LYS A 59 6.52 5.00 8.95
C LYS A 59 7.42 6.21 8.63
N ARG A 60 8.22 6.10 7.56
CA ARG A 60 9.11 7.18 7.08
C ARG A 60 8.43 8.16 6.14
N SER A 61 7.22 7.87 5.68
CA SER A 61 6.52 8.76 4.74
C SER A 61 6.11 10.07 5.41
N LEU A 62 6.20 11.18 4.66
CA LEU A 62 5.74 12.50 5.14
C LEU A 62 4.26 12.48 5.53
N LEU A 63 3.45 11.66 4.87
CA LEU A 63 2.03 11.50 5.21
C LEU A 63 1.87 10.85 6.59
N TYR A 64 2.62 9.78 6.87
CA TYR A 64 2.60 9.12 8.18
C TYR A 64 2.99 10.10 9.30
N GLN A 65 4.07 10.87 9.08
CA GLN A 65 4.54 11.87 10.05
C GLN A 65 3.51 12.99 10.28
N LYS A 66 2.82 13.43 9.22
CA LYS A 66 1.79 14.48 9.29
C LYS A 66 0.50 14.02 9.97
N LEU A 67 0.15 12.74 9.82
CA LEU A 67 -1.07 12.20 10.41
C LEU A 67 -0.98 12.16 11.94
N ASN A 68 0.23 12.06 12.52
CA ASN A 68 0.45 11.99 13.98
C ASN A 68 -0.51 11.00 14.69
N LEU A 69 -0.88 9.93 13.98
CA LEU A 69 -1.76 8.89 14.47
C LEU A 69 -0.90 7.76 15.06
N ASN A 70 -1.31 7.24 16.21
CA ASN A 70 -0.72 6.01 16.74
C ASN A 70 -1.36 4.83 16.03
N PHE A 71 -0.68 4.28 15.01
CA PHE A 71 -1.21 3.18 14.20
C PHE A 71 -1.39 1.87 14.99
N ASN A 72 -0.75 1.74 16.16
CA ASN A 72 -1.02 0.63 17.08
C ASN A 72 -2.43 0.68 17.69
N ASP A 73 -3.00 1.89 17.81
CA ASP A 73 -4.34 2.10 18.36
C ASP A 73 -5.42 2.06 17.27
N ILE A 74 -5.02 2.08 15.99
CA ILE A 74 -5.96 1.99 14.87
C ILE A 74 -6.29 0.51 14.66
N ILE A 75 -7.30 0.06 15.38
CA ILE A 75 -8.02 -1.18 15.04
C ILE A 75 -8.40 -1.07 13.56
N LEU A 76 -8.13 -2.11 12.77
CA LEU A 76 -8.33 -2.18 11.32
C LEU A 76 -9.66 -1.56 10.82
N SER A 77 -10.70 -1.55 11.65
CA SER A 77 -11.99 -0.91 11.41
C SER A 77 -11.93 0.63 11.25
N ASP A 78 -11.07 1.32 11.99
CA ASP A 78 -10.99 2.79 11.98
C ASP A 78 -10.09 3.33 10.86
N ALA A 79 -9.08 2.57 10.43
CA ALA A 79 -8.29 2.90 9.23
C ALA A 79 -9.19 2.97 7.98
N VAL A 80 -10.14 2.03 7.87
CA VAL A 80 -11.05 1.92 6.72
C VAL A 80 -12.13 3.01 6.74
N LYS A 81 -12.60 3.43 7.92
CA LYS A 81 -13.47 4.61 8.05
C LYS A 81 -12.79 5.90 7.60
N ASN A 82 -11.49 6.06 7.88
CA ASN A 82 -10.75 7.26 7.51
C ASN A 82 -10.47 7.34 5.99
N TYR A 83 -10.25 6.22 5.30
CA TYR A 83 -10.09 6.19 3.84
C TYR A 83 -11.34 6.68 3.09
N LYS A 84 -12.55 6.36 3.59
CA LYS A 84 -13.83 6.82 3.01
C LYS A 84 -14.06 8.33 3.13
N ARG A 85 -13.34 9.04 4.02
CA ARG A 85 -13.51 10.47 4.25
C ARG A 85 -12.58 11.34 3.39
N THR A 86 -11.49 10.77 2.89
CA THR A 86 -10.46 11.48 2.09
C THR A 86 -10.74 11.56 0.59
N SER A 87 -11.81 10.95 0.08
CA SER A 87 -12.14 10.94 -1.36
C SER A 87 -12.63 12.28 -1.94
N VAL A 88 -12.65 13.37 -1.16
CA VAL A 88 -13.08 14.71 -1.64
C VAL A 88 -11.93 15.72 -1.79
N THR A 89 -10.71 15.48 -1.29
CA THR A 89 -9.64 16.50 -1.46
C THR A 89 -8.22 15.95 -1.37
N THR A 90 -7.69 15.42 -2.47
CA THR A 90 -6.22 15.40 -2.67
C THR A 90 -5.85 15.55 -4.14
N LYS A 91 -5.94 16.80 -4.64
CA LYS A 91 -4.86 17.30 -5.50
C LYS A 91 -3.64 17.51 -4.60
N LYS A 92 -2.46 17.22 -5.14
CA LYS A 92 -1.09 17.43 -4.61
C LYS A 92 -0.43 16.27 -3.83
N THR A 93 0.51 15.68 -4.57
CA THR A 93 1.88 15.32 -4.18
C THR A 93 2.06 14.26 -3.10
N PHE A 94 2.12 13.01 -3.54
CA PHE A 94 3.13 12.08 -3.05
C PHE A 94 4.43 12.34 -3.83
N ASN A 95 5.29 13.19 -3.27
CA ASN A 95 6.69 13.19 -3.64
C ASN A 95 7.36 12.00 -2.93
N CYS A 96 8.08 11.22 -3.73
CA CYS A 96 9.11 10.31 -3.25
C CYS A 96 10.19 11.06 -2.49
#